data_AF-A0AAD9JHU8-F1
#
_entry.id   AF-A0AAD9JHU8-F1
#
_cell.length_a   1.000
_cell.length_b   1.000
_cell.length_c   1.000
_cell.angle_alpha   90.00
_cell.angle_beta   90.00
_cell.angle_gamma   90.00
#
_symmetry.space_group_name_H-M   'P 1'
#
loop_
_entity.id
_entity.type
_entity.pdbx_description
1 polymer ?
#
loop_
_entity_poly.entity_id
_entity_poly.type
_entity_poly.pdbx_seq_one_letter_code
_entity_poly.pdbx_strand_id
1 'polypeptide(L)'
;MISKETRSKDDCNSYHQSGRIKRSFRANVLSNTDIPDVNTVTLVTHLTSDRYDRLINIKSTWNGPISATVYVKRREDIHHLANTFCFFYVYDNWNFFYLHLVDERGIFYPVNYLRNTAITQAPTDFLFITDVDFVTMPHTYEILHTYVGSGIPKKNEVAAE
;
A
#
# COMPACT_ATOMS: atom_id res chain seq x y z
N MET A 1 -22.61 -36.13 0.22
CA MET A 1 -23.11 -35.59 -1.06
C MET A 1 -23.15 -34.07 -0.93
N ILE A 2 -22.10 -33.39 -1.39
CA ILE A 2 -22.09 -31.93 -1.47
C ILE A 2 -22.90 -31.60 -2.72
N SER A 3 -24.06 -30.97 -2.56
CA SER A 3 -24.84 -30.47 -3.68
C SER A 3 -23.93 -29.54 -4.48
N LYS A 4 -23.68 -29.92 -5.74
CA LYS A 4 -23.12 -29.03 -6.75
C LYS A 4 -24.16 -27.93 -6.99
N GLU A 5 -24.24 -26.96 -6.08
CA GLU A 5 -24.81 -25.67 -6.39
C GLU A 5 -24.06 -25.16 -7.61
N THR A 6 -24.81 -24.99 -8.68
CA THR A 6 -24.41 -24.33 -9.91
C THR A 6 -23.61 -23.08 -9.57
N ARG A 7 -22.27 -23.19 -9.63
CA ARG A 7 -21.37 -22.04 -9.64
C ARG A 7 -21.76 -21.24 -10.88
N SER A 8 -22.59 -20.22 -10.68
CA SER A 8 -23.30 -19.58 -11.77
C SER A 8 -22.27 -18.93 -12.69
N LYS A 9 -22.44 -19.08 -14.01
CA LYS A 9 -21.68 -18.30 -14.99
C LYS A 9 -21.79 -16.79 -14.72
N ASP A 10 -22.85 -16.37 -14.03
CA ASP A 10 -23.10 -14.98 -13.64
C ASP A 10 -22.04 -14.44 -12.66
N ASP A 11 -21.54 -15.25 -11.72
CA ASP A 11 -20.53 -14.82 -10.76
C ASP A 11 -19.20 -14.51 -11.48
N CYS A 12 -18.74 -15.41 -12.34
CA CYS A 12 -17.52 -15.22 -13.11
C CYS A 12 -17.63 -13.99 -14.04
N ASN A 13 -18.80 -13.81 -14.68
CA ASN A 13 -19.09 -12.64 -15.49
C ASN A 13 -19.03 -11.34 -14.67
N SER A 14 -19.54 -11.34 -13.44
CA SER A 14 -19.49 -10.17 -12.56
C SER A 14 -18.04 -9.77 -12.21
N TYR A 15 -17.16 -10.74 -11.93
CA TYR A 15 -15.73 -10.48 -11.71
C TYR A 15 -15.05 -9.93 -12.98
N HIS A 16 -15.35 -10.50 -14.14
CA HIS A 16 -14.83 -10.00 -15.42
C HIS A 16 -15.31 -8.59 -15.75
N GLN A 17 -16.56 -8.25 -15.43
CA GLN A 17 -17.08 -6.89 -15.60
C GLN A 17 -16.39 -5.93 -14.63
N SER A 18 -16.25 -6.30 -13.36
CA SER A 18 -15.56 -5.48 -12.35
C SER A 18 -14.09 -5.23 -12.68
N GLY A 19 -13.41 -6.24 -13.24
CA GLY A 19 -12.03 -6.13 -13.71
C GLY A 19 -11.84 -5.15 -14.88
N ARG A 20 -12.90 -4.84 -15.63
CA ARG A 20 -12.87 -3.88 -16.75
C ARG A 20 -13.26 -2.45 -16.33
N ILE A 21 -13.72 -2.25 -15.10
CA ILE A 21 -14.09 -0.91 -14.61
C ILE A 21 -12.83 -0.03 -14.62
N LYS A 22 -12.87 1.03 -15.41
CA LYS A 22 -11.86 2.09 -15.37
C LYS A 22 -12.01 2.87 -14.08
N ARG A 23 -10.96 2.87 -13.27
CA ARG A 23 -10.86 3.61 -12.02
C ARG A 23 -9.88 4.76 -12.21
N SER A 24 -10.12 5.85 -11.50
CA SER A 24 -9.23 7.00 -11.41
C SER A 24 -8.68 7.08 -9.99
N PHE A 25 -7.49 7.66 -9.86
CA PHE A 25 -6.89 7.89 -8.55
C PHE A 25 -6.28 9.28 -8.48
N ARG A 26 -6.17 9.81 -7.27
CA ARG A 26 -5.42 11.02 -6.95
C ARG A 26 -4.10 10.58 -6.32
N ALA A 27 -2.98 10.87 -6.97
CA ALA A 27 -1.67 10.50 -6.50
C ALA A 27 -1.13 11.52 -5.48
N ASN A 28 -0.38 11.04 -4.49
CA ASN A 28 0.47 11.84 -3.62
C ASN A 28 -0.24 13.09 -3.10
N VAL A 29 -1.38 12.91 -2.45
CA VAL A 29 -2.27 14.01 -2.04
C VAL A 29 -1.67 14.92 -0.96
N LEU A 30 -0.56 14.50 -0.35
CA LEU A 30 0.22 15.30 0.60
C LEU A 30 1.35 16.09 -0.09
N SER A 31 1.49 15.98 -1.41
CA SER A 31 2.51 16.67 -2.21
C SER A 31 3.95 16.44 -1.71
N ASN A 32 4.26 15.23 -1.24
CA ASN A 32 5.63 14.90 -0.83
C ASN A 32 6.56 14.89 -2.05
N THR A 33 7.68 15.60 -2.00
CA THR A 33 8.66 15.70 -3.09
C THR A 33 10.02 15.11 -2.73
N ASP A 34 10.12 14.42 -1.60
CA ASP A 34 11.36 13.85 -1.13
C ASP A 34 11.80 12.71 -2.08
N ILE A 35 13.11 12.60 -2.31
CA ILE A 35 13.70 11.57 -3.17
C ILE A 35 14.51 10.63 -2.27
N PRO A 36 14.09 9.37 -2.10
CA PRO A 36 14.85 8.40 -1.32
C PRO A 36 16.16 8.00 -1.99
N ASP A 37 17.10 7.49 -1.20
CA ASP A 37 18.38 6.93 -1.69
C ASP A 37 18.19 5.59 -2.43
N VAL A 38 19.17 5.20 -3.26
CA VAL A 38 19.11 4.07 -4.21
C VAL A 38 18.88 2.69 -3.59
N ASN A 39 19.18 2.51 -2.31
CA ASN A 39 18.98 1.25 -1.57
C ASN A 39 17.77 1.29 -0.64
N THR A 40 16.94 2.32 -0.78
CA THR A 40 15.78 2.50 0.07
C THR A 40 14.68 1.52 -0.30
N VAL A 41 14.05 0.93 0.72
CA VAL A 41 12.90 0.05 0.57
C VAL A 41 11.63 0.81 0.93
N THR A 42 10.68 0.90 0.00
CA THR A 42 9.36 1.48 0.27
C THR A 42 8.41 0.40 0.78
N LEU A 43 7.75 0.65 1.92
CA LEU A 43 6.61 -0.16 2.33
C LEU A 43 5.41 0.20 1.49
N VAL A 44 4.80 -0.80 0.87
CA VAL A 44 3.66 -0.63 -0.03
C VAL A 44 2.44 -1.29 0.59
N THR A 45 1.36 -0.53 0.76
CA THR A 45 0.11 -1.07 1.31
C THR A 45 -1.13 -0.41 0.71
N HIS A 46 -2.29 -0.97 1.00
CA HIS A 46 -3.58 -0.39 0.67
C HIS A 46 -4.59 -0.66 1.77
N LEU A 47 -5.60 0.21 1.86
CA LEU A 47 -6.59 0.17 2.93
C LEU A 47 -7.92 0.77 2.49
N THR A 48 -8.96 0.54 3.28
CA THR A 48 -10.20 1.34 3.24
C THR A 48 -10.08 2.55 4.17
N SER A 49 -10.93 3.55 3.99
CA SER A 49 -10.92 4.79 4.80
C SER A 49 -11.06 4.54 6.30
N ASP A 50 -11.76 3.49 6.72
CA ASP A 50 -12.00 3.11 8.12
C ASP A 50 -10.81 2.41 8.81
N ARG A 51 -9.69 2.23 8.11
CA ARG A 51 -8.48 1.56 8.65
C ARG A 51 -7.27 2.48 8.76
N TYR A 52 -7.48 3.80 8.75
CA TYR A 52 -6.39 4.78 8.75
C TYR A 52 -5.48 4.66 9.99
N ASP A 53 -6.04 4.28 11.13
CA ASP A 53 -5.32 4.04 12.38
C ASP A 53 -4.34 2.86 12.29
N ARG A 54 -4.59 1.87 11.42
CA ARG A 54 -3.61 0.81 11.13
C ARG A 54 -2.39 1.37 10.39
N LEU A 55 -2.62 2.29 9.46
CA LEU A 55 -1.54 2.95 8.74
C LEU A 55 -0.68 3.84 9.65
N ILE A 56 -1.30 4.50 10.64
CA ILE A 56 -0.57 5.24 11.69
C ILE A 56 0.36 4.31 12.48
N ASN A 57 -0.13 3.11 12.85
CA ASN A 57 0.69 2.11 13.57
C ASN A 57 1.83 1.54 12.71
N ILE A 58 1.62 1.37 11.41
CA ILE A 58 2.72 1.00 10.51
C ILE A 58 3.76 2.12 10.49
N LYS A 59 3.34 3.38 10.35
CA LYS A 59 4.28 4.52 10.27
C LYS A 59 5.10 4.73 11.55
N SER A 60 4.59 4.33 12.71
CA SER A 60 5.33 4.41 13.99
C SER A 60 6.42 3.34 14.13
N THR A 61 6.37 2.28 13.33
CA THR A 61 7.36 1.17 13.35
C THR A 61 8.23 1.12 12.10
N TRP A 62 7.78 1.73 11.01
CA TRP A 62 8.49 1.79 9.73
C TRP A 62 9.18 3.15 9.55
N ASN A 63 10.51 3.12 9.57
CA ASN A 63 11.37 4.30 9.44
C ASN A 63 11.69 4.68 7.98
N GLY A 64 11.28 3.85 7.01
CA GLY A 64 11.46 4.11 5.59
C GLY A 64 10.28 4.82 4.92
N PRO A 65 10.33 4.98 3.59
CA PRO A 65 9.22 5.48 2.80
C PRO A 65 8.00 4.56 2.87
N ILE A 66 6.82 5.15 2.78
CA ILE A 66 5.54 4.43 2.68
C ILE A 66 4.78 4.93 1.45
N SER A 67 4.34 4.03 0.58
CA SER A 67 3.30 4.31 -0.42
C SER A 67 2.02 3.57 -0.04
N ALA A 68 0.96 4.34 0.24
CA ALA A 68 -0.31 3.81 0.70
C ALA A 68 -1.46 4.29 -0.20
N THR A 69 -2.27 3.34 -0.68
CA THR A 69 -3.49 3.67 -1.44
C THR A 69 -4.75 3.45 -0.59
N VAL A 70 -5.51 4.53 -0.36
CA VAL A 70 -6.78 4.49 0.37
C VAL A 70 -7.95 4.37 -0.60
N TYR A 71 -8.76 3.34 -0.42
CA TYR A 71 -10.05 3.19 -1.08
C TYR A 71 -11.11 3.97 -0.31
N VAL A 72 -11.58 5.06 -0.93
CA VAL A 72 -12.50 6.02 -0.31
C VAL A 72 -13.92 5.71 -0.75
N LYS A 73 -14.72 5.22 0.19
CA LYS A 73 -16.14 4.88 -0.03
C LYS A 73 -17.01 6.12 -0.12
N ARG A 74 -16.86 7.02 0.85
CA ARG A 74 -17.66 8.23 0.94
C ARG A 74 -16.79 9.47 0.81
N ARG A 75 -17.28 10.47 0.09
CA ARG A 75 -16.55 11.75 -0.08
C ARG A 75 -16.25 12.45 1.24
N GLU A 76 -17.13 12.30 2.23
CA GLU A 76 -16.92 12.81 3.59
C GLU A 76 -15.65 12.24 4.25
N ASP A 77 -15.28 10.99 3.96
CA ASP A 77 -14.07 10.37 4.50
C ASP A 77 -12.81 11.08 3.97
N ILE A 78 -12.86 11.72 2.79
CA ILE A 78 -11.72 12.46 2.23
C ILE A 78 -11.31 13.60 3.15
N HIS A 79 -12.28 14.36 3.68
CA HIS A 79 -11.98 15.49 4.56
C HIS A 79 -11.35 15.01 5.87
N HIS A 80 -11.88 13.93 6.44
CA HIS A 80 -11.32 13.35 7.65
C HIS A 80 -9.89 12.85 7.43
N LEU A 81 -9.66 12.04 6.39
CA LEU A 81 -8.34 11.52 6.04
C LEU A 81 -7.34 12.64 5.74
N ALA A 82 -7.76 13.65 4.96
CA ALA A 82 -6.91 14.80 4.64
C ALA A 82 -6.51 15.55 5.91
N ASN A 83 -7.44 15.86 6.80
CA ASN A 83 -7.12 16.55 8.05
C ASN A 83 -6.17 15.72 8.94
N THR A 84 -6.44 14.41 9.08
CA THR A 84 -5.61 13.51 9.89
C THR A 84 -4.19 13.42 9.35
N PHE A 85 -4.03 13.11 8.05
CA PHE A 85 -2.69 12.94 7.49
C PHE A 85 -1.95 14.27 7.27
N CYS A 86 -2.64 15.37 6.97
CA CYS A 86 -2.00 16.69 6.93
C CYS A 86 -1.48 17.09 8.31
N PHE A 87 -2.21 16.79 9.40
CA PHE A 87 -1.73 17.01 10.75
C PHE A 87 -0.43 16.25 11.00
N PHE A 88 -0.42 14.93 10.75
CA PHE A 88 0.79 14.12 10.92
C PHE A 88 1.95 14.59 10.03
N TYR A 89 1.66 14.97 8.80
CA TYR A 89 2.67 15.46 7.87
C TYR A 89 3.33 16.75 8.37
N VAL A 90 2.54 17.71 8.85
CA VAL A 90 3.03 19.04 9.28
C VAL A 90 3.68 18.99 10.67
N TYR A 91 3.12 18.22 11.60
CA TYR A 91 3.52 18.28 13.00
C TYR A 91 4.42 17.13 13.44
N ASP A 92 4.31 15.96 12.81
CA ASP A 92 5.04 14.75 13.21
C ASP A 92 6.17 14.38 12.21
N ASN A 93 6.50 15.28 11.28
CA ASN A 93 7.56 15.13 10.28
C ASN A 93 7.47 13.78 9.53
N TRP A 94 6.29 13.43 9.03
CA TRP A 94 6.10 12.25 8.18
C TRP A 94 6.68 12.45 6.78
N ASN A 95 8.00 12.56 6.73
CA ASN A 95 8.78 12.57 5.49
C ASN A 95 8.62 11.21 4.78
N PHE A 96 8.77 11.22 3.45
CA PHE A 96 8.64 10.03 2.61
C PHE A 96 7.30 9.27 2.74
N PHE A 97 6.20 9.99 2.99
CA PHE A 97 4.86 9.39 3.08
C PHE A 97 3.99 9.78 1.89
N TYR A 98 3.74 8.82 1.01
CA TYR A 98 3.03 9.01 -0.26
C TYR A 98 1.62 8.40 -0.15
N LEU A 99 0.63 9.27 0.00
CA LEU A 99 -0.78 8.87 0.14
C LEU A 99 -1.52 9.04 -1.19
N HIS A 100 -2.21 8.00 -1.64
CA HIS A 100 -2.99 7.98 -2.87
C HIS A 100 -4.45 7.67 -2.56
N LEU A 101 -5.39 8.32 -3.25
CA LEU A 101 -6.82 8.12 -3.03
C LEU A 101 -7.48 7.52 -4.27
N VAL A 102 -8.24 6.45 -4.09
CA VAL A 102 -9.06 5.82 -5.13
C VAL A 102 -10.52 5.90 -4.72
N ASP A 103 -11.35 6.52 -5.57
CA ASP A 103 -12.78 6.60 -5.32
C ASP A 103 -13.46 5.23 -5.51
N GLU A 104 -14.47 4.95 -4.68
CA GLU A 104 -15.24 3.72 -4.78
C GLU A 104 -15.96 3.58 -6.13
N ARG A 105 -15.68 2.45 -6.80
CA ARG A 105 -16.24 2.10 -8.11
C ARG A 105 -16.36 0.59 -8.29
N GLY A 106 -17.58 0.15 -8.59
CA GLY A 106 -17.94 -1.25 -8.78
C GLY A 106 -18.42 -1.91 -7.48
N ILE A 107 -18.78 -3.19 -7.59
CA ILE A 107 -19.37 -3.95 -6.48
C ILE A 107 -18.34 -4.68 -5.60
N PHE A 108 -17.12 -4.87 -6.12
CA PHE A 108 -16.05 -5.60 -5.42
C PHE A 108 -14.95 -4.66 -4.97
N TYR A 109 -14.35 -4.96 -3.82
CA TYR A 109 -13.14 -4.30 -3.35
C TYR A 109 -11.99 -4.56 -4.34
N PRO A 110 -11.43 -3.53 -5.01
CA PRO A 110 -10.54 -3.72 -6.14
C PRO A 110 -9.08 -3.88 -5.68
N VAL A 111 -8.80 -4.91 -4.87
CA VAL A 111 -7.51 -5.15 -4.19
C VAL A 111 -6.29 -4.99 -5.11
N ASN A 112 -6.34 -5.59 -6.30
CA ASN A 112 -5.23 -5.54 -7.27
C ASN A 112 -5.02 -4.13 -7.82
N TYR A 113 -6.09 -3.39 -8.07
CA TYR A 113 -5.98 -2.01 -8.56
C TYR A 113 -5.32 -1.13 -7.50
N LEU A 114 -5.74 -1.25 -6.23
CA LEU A 114 -5.20 -0.45 -5.13
C LEU A 114 -3.71 -0.76 -4.89
N ARG A 115 -3.36 -2.06 -4.86
CA ARG A 115 -1.95 -2.49 -4.72
C ARG A 115 -1.11 -1.96 -5.87
N ASN A 116 -1.58 -2.10 -7.11
CA ASN A 116 -0.85 -1.62 -8.28
C ASN A 116 -0.70 -0.10 -8.25
N THR A 117 -1.72 0.65 -7.83
CA THR A 117 -1.60 2.10 -7.64
C THR A 117 -0.47 2.42 -6.67
N ALA A 118 -0.44 1.80 -5.48
CA ALA A 118 0.63 2.03 -4.51
C ALA A 118 2.01 1.63 -5.06
N ILE A 119 2.15 0.47 -5.72
CA ILE A 119 3.40 0.04 -6.38
C ILE A 119 3.87 1.07 -7.41
N THR A 120 2.99 1.48 -8.32
CA THR A 120 3.34 2.38 -9.44
C THR A 120 3.67 3.80 -8.99
N GLN A 121 3.35 4.15 -7.74
CA GLN A 121 3.61 5.46 -7.16
C GLN A 121 4.65 5.39 -6.04
N ALA A 122 5.21 4.21 -5.78
CA ALA A 122 6.33 4.07 -4.85
C ALA A 122 7.55 4.81 -5.41
N PRO A 123 8.29 5.55 -4.56
CA PRO A 123 9.45 6.33 -5.00
C PRO A 123 10.73 5.50 -5.18
N THR A 124 10.72 4.19 -4.89
CA THR A 124 11.91 3.32 -4.90
C THR A 124 11.67 2.06 -5.70
N ASP A 125 12.76 1.44 -6.17
CA ASP A 125 12.72 0.17 -6.90
C ASP A 125 12.50 -1.04 -5.98
N PHE A 126 12.97 -0.97 -4.73
CA PHE A 126 12.79 -2.03 -3.74
C PHE A 126 11.52 -1.81 -2.93
N LEU A 127 10.66 -2.83 -2.90
CA LEU A 127 9.32 -2.75 -2.32
C LEU A 127 9.13 -3.83 -1.24
N PHE A 128 8.61 -3.43 -0.10
CA PHE A 128 8.10 -4.33 0.94
C PHE A 128 6.57 -4.27 0.93
N ILE A 129 5.93 -5.18 0.21
CA ILE A 129 4.47 -5.19 0.00
C ILE A 129 3.79 -5.95 1.13
N THR A 130 2.89 -5.29 1.87
CA THR A 130 2.17 -5.90 3.00
C THR A 130 0.75 -5.36 3.13
N ASP A 131 -0.16 -6.16 3.71
CA ASP A 131 -1.49 -5.67 4.08
C ASP A 131 -1.39 -4.71 5.28
N VAL A 132 -2.33 -3.76 5.37
CA VAL A 132 -2.31 -2.70 6.39
C VAL A 132 -2.44 -3.22 7.83
N ASP A 133 -2.94 -4.44 8.00
CA ASP A 133 -3.10 -5.06 9.33
C ASP A 133 -1.80 -5.66 9.88
N PHE A 134 -0.75 -5.77 9.07
CA PHE A 134 0.53 -6.31 9.50
C PHE A 134 1.49 -5.19 9.89
N VAL A 135 1.71 -5.08 11.20
CA VAL A 135 2.77 -4.24 11.76
C VAL A 135 4.05 -5.07 11.81
N THR A 136 5.12 -4.55 11.22
CA THR A 136 6.42 -5.24 11.18
C THR A 136 7.09 -5.22 12.56
N MET A 137 8.03 -6.13 12.77
CA MET A 137 8.90 -6.03 13.95
C MET A 137 9.72 -4.73 13.90
N PRO A 138 10.10 -4.15 15.06
CA PRO A 138 11.03 -3.03 15.09
C PRO A 138 12.29 -3.32 14.25
N HIS A 139 12.82 -2.28 13.62
CA HIS A 139 14.03 -2.34 12.79
C HIS A 139 13.94 -3.13 11.47
N THR A 140 12.75 -3.57 11.05
CA THR A 140 12.59 -4.32 9.79
C THR A 140 13.09 -3.51 8.58
N TYR A 141 12.84 -2.20 8.54
CA TYR A 141 13.30 -1.33 7.46
C TYR A 141 14.84 -1.32 7.35
N GLU A 142 15.53 -1.13 8.46
CA GLU A 142 16.99 -1.03 8.54
C GLU A 142 17.66 -2.33 8.12
N ILE A 143 17.07 -3.46 8.52
CA ILE A 143 17.50 -4.79 8.08
C ILE A 143 17.39 -4.88 6.56
N LEU A 144 16.21 -4.59 5.99
CA LEU A 144 15.98 -4.68 4.54
C LEU A 144 16.89 -3.73 3.75
N HIS A 145 17.03 -2.48 4.21
CA HIS A 145 17.92 -1.48 3.63
C HIS A 145 19.37 -1.98 3.59
N THR A 146 19.85 -2.59 4.69
CA THR A 146 21.21 -3.16 4.76
C THR A 146 21.39 -4.31 3.78
N TYR A 147 20.42 -5.23 3.71
CA TYR A 147 20.47 -6.38 2.80
C TYR A 147 20.46 -5.96 1.33
N VAL A 148 19.60 -5.00 0.98
CA VAL A 148 19.52 -4.46 -0.38
C VAL A 148 20.83 -3.76 -0.75
N GLY A 149 21.35 -2.90 0.13
CA GLY A 149 22.59 -2.16 -0.13
C GLY A 149 23.85 -3.02 -0.16
N SER A 150 23.86 -4.16 0.54
CA SER A 150 24.97 -5.12 0.52
C SER A 150 24.93 -6.07 -0.68
N GLY A 151 23.85 -6.02 -1.47
CA GLY A 151 23.57 -6.98 -2.53
C GLY A 151 22.80 -8.19 -2.01
N ILE A 152 21.80 -8.64 -2.79
CA ILE A 152 21.02 -9.84 -2.46
C ILE A 152 21.96 -11.06 -2.59
N PRO A 153 22.23 -11.82 -1.51
CA PRO A 153 23.10 -12.99 -1.60
C PRO A 153 22.55 -13.96 -2.65
N LYS A 154 23.42 -14.44 -3.53
CA LYS A 154 22.96 -15.43 -4.51
C LYS A 154 22.68 -16.72 -3.75
N LYS A 155 21.63 -17.45 -4.15
CA LYS A 155 21.19 -18.73 -3.54
C LYS A 155 22.33 -19.74 -3.29
N ASN A 156 23.43 -19.64 -4.02
CA ASN A 156 24.59 -20.54 -3.92
C ASN A 156 25.61 -20.14 -2.83
N GLU A 157 25.46 -18.96 -2.20
CA GLU A 157 26.35 -18.47 -1.14
C GLU A 157 25.86 -18.84 0.26
N VAL A 158 24.60 -19.30 0.39
CA VAL A 158 23.95 -19.66 1.67
C VAL A 158 24.03 -21.18 1.96
N ALA A 159 24.68 -21.95 1.08
CA ALA A 159 24.78 -23.42 1.19
C ALA A 159 26.11 -23.90 1.82
N ALA A 160 26.89 -23.01 2.42
CA ALA A 160 28.18 -23.32 3.02
C ALA A 160 28.20 -23.01 4.53
N GLU A 161 27.26 -23.60 5.27
CA GLU A 161 27.34 -23.75 6.74
C GLU A 161 26.76 -25.10 7.16
#